data_AF-S3B4D7-F1
#
_entry.id   AF-S3B4D7-F1
#
_cell.length_a   1.000
_cell.length_b   1.000
_cell.length_c   1.000
_cell.angle_alpha   90.00
_cell.angle_beta   90.00
_cell.angle_gamma   90.00
#
_symmetry.space_group_name_H-M   'P 1'
#
loop_
_entity.id
_entity.type
_entity.pdbx_description
1 polymer ?
#
loop_
_entity_poly.entity_id
_entity_poly.type
_entity_poly.pdbx_seq_one_letter_code
_entity_poly.pdbx_strand_id
1 'polypeptide(L)'
;MDDGSWLAAVMRLQALGLVDVDVDGIHFDDAPLRPLLATAPRPQGPERFLDRDGRIDRYPSQAGERASLLRFVSERAFSPGAIMDEREVNERLECYAPNGDVAALRRHLVDHGILERTRSGSEYALRRE
;
A
#
# COMPACT_ATOMS: atom_id res chain seq x y z
N MET A 1 -9.03 12.61 23.46
CA MET A 1 -7.76 12.18 24.06
C MET A 1 -7.69 12.84 25.42
N ASP A 2 -7.60 12.07 26.49
CA ASP A 2 -7.36 12.61 27.84
C ASP A 2 -5.87 12.88 28.05
N ASP A 3 -5.56 13.82 28.94
CA ASP A 3 -4.19 14.28 29.21
C ASP A 3 -3.28 13.13 29.73
N GLY A 4 -3.87 12.11 30.35
CA GLY A 4 -3.15 10.93 30.86
C GLY A 4 -2.61 10.01 29.76
N SER A 5 -3.36 9.83 28.67
CA SER A 5 -2.94 9.01 27.52
C SER A 5 -1.74 9.61 26.79
N TRP A 6 -1.70 10.94 26.66
CA TRP A 6 -0.60 11.64 26.00
C TRP A 6 0.70 11.60 26.82
N LEU A 7 0.63 11.78 28.15
CA LEU A 7 1.78 11.65 29.05
C LEU A 7 2.39 10.24 28.99
N ALA A 8 1.55 9.19 29.01
CA ALA A 8 2.03 7.82 28.89
C ALA A 8 2.70 7.55 27.54
N ALA A 9 2.20 8.15 26.45
CA ALA A 9 2.82 8.04 25.12
C ALA A 9 4.19 8.71 25.08
N VAL A 10 4.31 9.93 25.61
CA VAL A 10 5.59 10.67 25.67
C VAL A 10 6.62 9.92 26.52
N MET A 11 6.23 9.43 27.70
CA MET A 11 7.12 8.62 28.55
C MET A 11 7.64 7.36 27.85
N ARG A 12 6.79 6.70 27.04
CA ARG A 12 7.22 5.53 26.26
C ARG A 12 8.22 5.90 25.18
N LEU A 13 7.99 7.01 24.47
CA LEU A 13 8.90 7.49 23.44
C LEU A 13 10.26 7.90 24.04
N GLN A 14 10.24 8.57 25.19
CA GLN A 14 11.46 8.93 25.92
C GLN A 14 12.21 7.71 26.45
N ALA A 15 11.50 6.70 26.97
CA ALA A 15 12.11 5.43 27.37
C ALA A 15 12.76 4.66 26.20
N LEU A 16 12.28 4.89 24.97
CA LEU A 16 12.87 4.36 23.74
C LEU A 16 13.98 5.25 23.17
N GLY A 17 14.27 6.39 23.81
CA GLY A 17 15.25 7.38 23.34
C GLY A 17 14.80 8.16 22.11
N LEU A 18 13.53 8.05 21.70
CA LEU A 18 13.00 8.73 20.50
C LEU A 18 12.67 10.20 20.75
N VAL A 19 12.61 10.57 22.03
CA VAL A 19 12.23 11.90 22.48
C VAL A 19 13.08 12.26 23.69
N ASP A 20 13.54 13.50 23.74
CA ASP A 20 14.03 14.14 24.95
C ASP A 20 13.05 15.22 25.41
N VAL A 21 12.89 15.37 26.72
CA VAL A 21 11.94 16.33 27.30
C VAL A 21 12.71 17.23 28.25
N ASP A 22 12.76 18.52 27.93
CA ASP A 22 13.42 19.55 28.72
C ASP A 22 12.51 20.77 28.98
N VAL A 23 13.12 21.85 29.48
CA VAL A 23 12.41 23.10 29.79
C VAL A 23 11.89 23.83 28.55
N ASP A 24 12.49 23.58 27.39
CA ASP A 24 12.14 24.20 26.11
C ASP A 24 11.11 23.34 25.35
N GLY A 25 10.90 22.08 25.76
CA GLY A 25 9.78 21.25 25.33
C GLY A 25 10.18 19.82 25.02
N ILE A 26 9.56 19.26 23.97
CA ILE A 26 9.75 17.89 23.51
C ILE A 26 10.57 17.93 22.23
N HIS A 27 11.76 17.32 22.26
CA HIS A 27 12.67 17.23 21.12
C HIS A 27 12.71 15.80 20.59
N PHE A 28 12.69 15.63 19.27
CA PHE A 28 12.78 14.31 18.65
C PHE A 28 14.26 13.92 18.41
N ASP A 29 14.63 12.70 18.80
CA ASP A 29 15.93 12.11 18.50
C ASP A 29 15.78 10.94 17.52
N ASP A 30 16.37 11.08 16.34
CA ASP A 30 16.34 10.06 15.29
C ASP A 30 17.48 9.03 15.42
N ALA A 31 18.47 9.26 16.30
CA ALA A 31 19.62 8.38 16.47
C ALA A 31 19.25 6.90 16.75
N PRO A 32 18.22 6.58 17.56
CA PRO A 32 17.79 5.19 17.76
C PRO A 32 17.19 4.55 16.50
N LEU A 33 16.63 5.35 15.58
CA LEU A 33 16.00 4.85 14.35
C LEU A 33 17.01 4.63 13.22
N ARG A 34 18.08 5.42 13.15
CA ARG A 34 19.10 5.32 12.09
C ARG A 34 19.62 3.90 11.82
N PRO A 35 20.02 3.09 12.82
CA PRO A 35 20.47 1.73 12.57
C PRO A 35 19.34 0.82 12.07
N LEU A 36 18.12 1.01 12.57
CA LEU A 36 16.94 0.24 12.13
C LEU A 36 16.63 0.52 10.66
N LEU A 37 16.70 1.79 10.24
CA LEU A 37 16.51 2.21 8.86
C LEU A 37 17.63 1.70 7.95
N ALA A 38 18.87 1.62 8.44
CA ALA A 38 20.00 1.07 7.69
C ALA A 38 19.85 -0.44 7.42
N THR A 39 19.18 -1.17 8.33
CA THR A 39 18.89 -2.60 8.19
C THR A 39 17.54 -2.90 7.55
N ALA A 40 16.73 -1.88 7.25
CA ALA A 40 15.42 -2.10 6.65
C ALA A 40 15.59 -2.84 5.32
N PRO A 41 14.91 -3.99 5.14
CA PRO A 41 15.07 -4.77 3.92
C PRO A 41 14.66 -3.90 2.74
N ARG A 42 15.58 -3.69 1.80
CA ARG A 42 15.26 -3.03 0.54
C ARG A 42 14.22 -3.89 -0.17
N PRO A 43 13.09 -3.34 -0.64
CA PRO A 43 12.05 -4.15 -1.25
C PRO A 43 12.60 -4.91 -2.46
N GLN A 44 12.49 -6.24 -2.43
CA GLN A 44 13.06 -7.13 -3.45
C GLN A 44 12.02 -7.64 -4.46
N GLY A 45 10.73 -7.40 -4.18
CA GLY A 45 9.60 -7.82 -5.00
C GLY A 45 8.81 -6.64 -5.59
N PRO A 46 7.51 -6.85 -5.90
CA PRO A 46 6.58 -5.82 -6.38
C PRO A 46 6.60 -4.49 -5.64
N GLU A 47 6.88 -4.53 -4.34
CA GLU A 47 6.90 -3.37 -3.46
C GLU A 47 7.88 -2.28 -3.92
N ARG A 48 8.93 -2.63 -4.69
CA ARG A 48 9.88 -1.65 -5.24
C ARG A 48 9.26 -0.69 -6.26
N PHE A 49 8.08 -1.04 -6.76
CA PHE A 49 7.30 -0.26 -7.73
C PHE A 49 6.19 0.55 -7.07
N LEU A 50 6.12 0.53 -5.73
CA LEU A 50 5.16 1.31 -4.98
C LEU A 50 5.82 2.56 -4.40
N ASP A 51 5.02 3.59 -4.20
CA ASP A 51 5.40 4.75 -3.40
C ASP A 51 5.30 4.45 -1.89
N ARG A 52 5.62 5.46 -1.09
CA ARG A 52 5.56 5.41 0.38
C ARG A 52 4.15 5.16 0.94
N ASP A 53 3.11 5.45 0.16
CA ASP A 53 1.71 5.29 0.56
C ASP A 53 1.13 3.96 0.05
N GLY A 54 1.93 3.14 -0.64
CA GLY A 54 1.54 1.85 -1.19
C GLY A 54 0.85 1.91 -2.54
N ARG A 55 0.81 3.08 -3.19
CA ARG A 55 0.30 3.24 -4.55
C ARG A 55 1.33 2.82 -5.57
N ILE A 56 0.88 2.42 -6.75
CA ILE A 56 1.81 2.17 -7.86
C ILE A 56 2.48 3.49 -8.25
N ASP A 57 3.79 3.57 -8.09
CA ASP A 57 4.62 4.68 -8.54
C ASP A 57 4.92 4.55 -10.04
N ARG A 58 5.27 3.33 -10.47
CA ARG A 58 5.59 3.04 -11.88
C ARG A 58 5.27 1.60 -12.25
N TYR A 59 4.84 1.40 -13.49
CA TYR A 59 4.74 0.06 -14.07
C TYR A 59 6.09 -0.39 -14.61
N PRO A 60 6.57 -1.60 -14.24
CA PRO A 60 7.79 -2.14 -14.84
C PRO A 60 7.58 -2.45 -16.33
N SER A 61 8.64 -2.27 -17.12
CA SER A 61 8.65 -2.59 -18.55
C SER A 61 8.76 -4.10 -18.81
N GLN A 62 9.38 -4.85 -17.91
CA GLN A 62 9.47 -6.31 -18.02
C GLN A 62 8.11 -6.94 -17.70
N ALA A 63 7.59 -7.74 -18.63
CA ALA A 63 6.26 -8.34 -18.53
C ALA A 63 6.06 -9.19 -17.27
N GLY A 64 7.07 -9.96 -16.86
CA GLY A 64 7.02 -10.80 -15.66
C GLY A 64 6.90 -9.98 -14.37
N GLU A 65 7.69 -8.92 -14.23
CA GLU A 65 7.58 -8.01 -13.09
C GLU A 65 6.25 -7.26 -13.08
N ARG A 66 5.74 -6.89 -14.26
CA ARG A 66 4.44 -6.21 -14.38
C ARG A 66 3.30 -7.11 -13.94
N ALA A 67 3.30 -8.36 -14.39
CA ALA A 67 2.33 -9.35 -13.96
C ALA A 67 2.44 -9.59 -12.44
N SER A 68 3.66 -9.66 -11.89
CA SER A 68 3.89 -9.81 -10.46
C SER A 68 3.36 -8.63 -9.64
N LEU A 69 3.59 -7.39 -10.10
CA LEU A 69 3.04 -6.17 -9.49
C LEU A 69 1.52 -6.16 -9.50
N LEU A 70 0.91 -6.46 -10.65
CA LEU A 70 -0.54 -6.46 -10.79
C LEU A 70 -1.20 -7.54 -9.93
N ARG A 71 -0.58 -8.73 -9.84
CA ARG A 71 -1.04 -9.80 -8.95
C ARG A 71 -0.97 -9.38 -7.49
N PHE A 72 0.17 -8.82 -7.06
CA PHE A 72 0.37 -8.30 -5.71
C PHE A 72 -0.70 -7.29 -5.28
N VAL A 73 -1.09 -6.39 -6.18
CA VAL A 73 -2.17 -5.41 -5.94
C VAL A 73 -3.52 -6.11 -5.87
N SER A 74 -3.81 -7.04 -6.80
CA SER A 74 -5.08 -7.76 -6.81
C SER A 74 -5.33 -8.59 -5.56
N GLU A 75 -4.31 -9.24 -5.02
CA GLU A 75 -4.38 -10.05 -3.79
C GLU A 75 -4.68 -9.20 -2.55
N ARG A 76 -4.34 -7.91 -2.57
CA ARG A 76 -4.63 -6.96 -1.49
C ARG A 76 -5.96 -6.25 -1.66
N ALA A 77 -6.38 -6.03 -2.91
CA ALA A 77 -7.62 -5.33 -3.22
C ALA A 77 -8.85 -6.25 -3.17
N PHE A 78 -8.69 -7.56 -3.43
CA PHE A 78 -9.82 -8.45 -3.68
C PHE A 78 -9.75 -9.77 -2.92
N SER A 79 -10.93 -10.34 -2.68
CA SER A 79 -11.09 -11.69 -2.15
C SER A 79 -11.51 -12.65 -3.27
N PRO A 80 -10.95 -13.88 -3.32
CA PRO A 80 -11.37 -14.89 -4.29
C PRO A 80 -12.87 -15.17 -4.25
N GLY A 81 -13.47 -15.36 -5.43
CA GLY A 81 -14.89 -15.72 -5.58
C GLY A 81 -15.87 -14.56 -5.45
N ALA A 82 -15.43 -13.34 -5.13
CA ALA A 82 -16.29 -12.16 -5.15
C ALA A 82 -16.68 -11.77 -6.59
N ILE A 83 -17.98 -11.52 -6.80
CA ILE A 83 -18.50 -10.83 -7.97
C ILE A 83 -18.72 -9.37 -7.57
N MET A 84 -18.13 -8.45 -8.32
CA MET A 84 -18.13 -7.02 -8.00
C MET A 84 -18.61 -6.23 -9.21
N ASP A 85 -19.34 -5.14 -8.96
CA ASP A 85 -19.62 -4.17 -10.01
C ASP A 85 -18.39 -3.26 -10.26
N GLU A 86 -18.45 -2.43 -11.31
CA GLU A 86 -17.36 -1.52 -11.63
C GLU A 86 -17.04 -0.53 -10.50
N ARG A 87 -18.06 -0.06 -9.77
CA ARG A 87 -17.90 0.92 -8.70
C ARG A 87 -17.13 0.30 -7.55
N GLU A 88 -17.51 -0.90 -7.13
CA GLU A 88 -16.85 -1.64 -6.07
C GLU A 88 -15.40 -2.00 -6.43
N VAL A 89 -15.14 -2.37 -7.69
CA VAL A 89 -13.76 -2.56 -8.16
C VAL A 89 -12.97 -1.26 -8.07
N ASN A 90 -13.55 -0.14 -8.49
CA ASN A 90 -12.86 1.13 -8.46
C ASN A 90 -12.53 1.58 -7.02
N GLU A 91 -13.51 1.48 -6.11
CA GLU A 91 -13.34 1.81 -4.69
C GLU A 91 -12.20 0.99 -4.05
N ARG A 92 -12.13 -0.31 -4.35
CA ARG A 92 -11.07 -1.19 -3.81
C ARG A 92 -9.69 -0.92 -4.42
N LEU A 93 -9.62 -0.41 -5.65
CA LEU A 93 -8.37 -0.11 -6.34
C LEU A 93 -7.83 1.31 -6.08
N GLU A 94 -8.64 2.21 -5.54
CA GLU A 94 -8.32 3.62 -5.40
C GLU A 94 -7.05 3.89 -4.61
N CYS A 95 -6.81 3.12 -3.53
CA CYS A 95 -5.61 3.26 -2.72
C CYS A 95 -4.33 2.73 -3.40
N TYR A 96 -4.44 2.05 -4.55
CA TYR A 96 -3.29 1.53 -5.31
C TYR A 96 -3.05 2.29 -6.62
N ALA A 97 -4.03 3.06 -7.08
CA ALA A 97 -4.03 3.61 -8.42
C ALA A 97 -2.94 4.70 -8.61
N PRO A 98 -2.12 4.61 -9.68
CA PRO A 98 -1.11 5.61 -9.98
C PRO A 98 -1.79 6.93 -10.36
N ASN A 99 -1.41 8.03 -9.70
CA ASN A 99 -2.00 9.36 -9.92
C ASN A 99 -3.55 9.40 -9.84
N GLY A 100 -4.16 8.43 -9.13
CA GLY A 100 -5.61 8.28 -9.05
C GLY A 100 -6.29 7.71 -10.31
N ASP A 101 -5.54 7.24 -11.32
CA ASP A 101 -6.13 6.62 -12.53
C ASP A 101 -6.53 5.16 -12.27
N VAL A 102 -7.64 5.01 -11.54
CA VAL A 102 -8.22 3.71 -11.18
C VAL A 102 -8.66 2.93 -12.43
N ALA A 103 -9.14 3.63 -13.46
CA ALA A 103 -9.59 3.01 -14.69
C ALA A 103 -8.41 2.36 -15.45
N ALA A 104 -7.24 3.01 -15.50
CA ALA A 104 -6.04 2.41 -16.08
C ALA A 104 -5.60 1.15 -15.31
N LEU A 105 -5.58 1.19 -13.99
CA LEU A 105 -5.22 0.03 -13.18
C LEU A 105 -6.19 -1.14 -13.40
N ARG A 106 -7.50 -0.89 -13.37
CA ARG A 106 -8.53 -1.90 -13.67
C ARG A 106 -8.36 -2.49 -15.06
N ARG A 107 -8.10 -1.67 -16.09
CA ARG A 107 -7.82 -2.16 -17.45
C ARG A 107 -6.61 -3.08 -17.48
N HIS A 108 -5.51 -2.71 -16.82
CA HIS A 108 -4.32 -3.57 -16.77
C HIS A 108 -4.59 -4.93 -16.11
N LEU A 109 -5.39 -4.95 -15.04
CA LEU A 109 -5.77 -6.21 -14.39
C LEU A 109 -6.60 -7.12 -15.31
N VAL A 110 -7.48 -6.54 -16.13
CA VAL A 110 -8.24 -7.28 -17.15
C VAL A 110 -7.34 -7.74 -18.29
N ASP A 111 -6.49 -6.85 -18.83
CA ASP A 111 -5.59 -7.14 -19.95
C ASP A 111 -4.59 -8.26 -19.60
N HIS A 112 -4.17 -8.34 -18.33
CA HIS A 112 -3.29 -9.41 -17.84
C HIS A 112 -4.05 -10.66 -17.39
N GLY A 113 -5.38 -10.70 -17.56
CA GLY A 113 -6.21 -11.85 -17.20
C GLY A 113 -6.26 -12.14 -15.71
N ILE A 114 -6.02 -11.14 -14.86
CA ILE A 114 -6.14 -11.25 -13.40
C ILE A 114 -7.58 -11.01 -12.98
N LEU A 115 -8.24 -10.03 -13.60
CA LEU A 115 -9.68 -9.84 -13.51
C LEU A 115 -10.34 -10.31 -14.80
N GLU A 116 -11.46 -11.01 -14.66
CA GLU A 116 -12.41 -11.25 -15.73
C GLU A 116 -13.56 -10.25 -15.62
N ARG A 117 -14.14 -9.89 -16.77
CA ARG A 117 -15.32 -9.04 -16.82
C ARG A 117 -16.37 -9.61 -17.74
N THR A 118 -17.64 -9.42 -17.41
CA THR A 118 -18.74 -9.76 -18.32
C THR A 118 -18.65 -8.94 -19.61
N ARG A 119 -19.29 -9.43 -20.67
CA ARG A 119 -19.29 -8.74 -21.98
C ARG A 119 -19.91 -7.34 -21.91
N SER A 120 -20.91 -7.16 -21.05
CA SER A 120 -21.51 -5.86 -20.71
C SER A 120 -20.55 -4.94 -19.94
N GLY A 121 -19.50 -5.48 -19.31
CA GLY A 121 -18.61 -4.75 -18.41
C GLY A 121 -19.23 -4.44 -17.04
N SER A 122 -20.37 -5.03 -16.73
CA SER A 122 -21.14 -4.75 -15.51
C SER A 122 -20.65 -5.49 -14.28
N GLU A 123 -19.93 -6.59 -14.46
CA GLU A 123 -19.44 -7.43 -13.37
C GLU A 123 -17.98 -7.82 -13.61
N TYR A 124 -17.25 -7.93 -12.52
CA TYR A 124 -15.85 -8.31 -12.44
C TYR A 124 -15.68 -9.42 -11.41
N ALA A 125 -14.71 -10.29 -11.66
CA ALA A 125 -14.27 -11.31 -10.71
C ALA A 125 -12.78 -11.57 -10.89
N LEU A 126 -12.09 -12.03 -9.84
CA LEU A 126 -10.76 -12.61 -10.02
C LEU A 126 -10.87 -13.84 -10.94
N ARG A 127 -9.99 -13.92 -11.96
CA ARG A 127 -9.88 -15.10 -12.80
C ARG A 127 -9.58 -16.30 -11.91
N ARG A 128 -10.34 -17.39 -12.09
CA ARG A 128 -10.01 -18.67 -11.46
C ARG A 128 -8.80 -19.27 -12.16
N GLU A 129 -7.81 -19.69 -11.38
CA GLU A 129 -6.66 -20.45 -11.88
C GLU A 129 -7.08 -21.81 -12.45
#